data_AF-A0A935LRT5-F1
#
_entry.id   AF-A0A935LRT5-F1
#
_cell.length_a   1.000
_cell.length_b   1.000
_cell.length_c   1.000
_cell.angle_alpha   90.00
_cell.angle_beta   90.00
_cell.angle_gamma   90.00
#
_symmetry.space_group_name_H-M   'P 1'
#
loop_
_entity.id
_entity.type
_entity.pdbx_description
1 polymer ?
#
loop_
_entity_poly.entity_id
_entity_poly.type
_entity_poly.pdbx_seq_one_letter_code
_entity_poly.pdbx_strand_id
1 'polypeptide(L)' 'MKKFLVFAAAAAFVFALPSCKKCSTCKYTYSDGAGGTTTVTTGEACGKKKDIDAWESACKTSAALYTSGTCTCDKS' A
#
# COMPACT_ATOMS: atom_id res chain seq x y z
N MET A 1 17.96 -14.98 -41.87
CA MET A 1 18.16 -15.16 -40.40
C MET A 1 17.74 -13.93 -39.59
N LYS A 2 16.65 -13.23 -39.98
CA LYS A 2 16.26 -11.91 -39.43
C LYS A 2 15.16 -11.99 -38.37
N LYS A 3 14.70 -13.21 -38.06
CA LYS A 3 13.54 -13.51 -37.21
C LYS A 3 13.89 -13.72 -35.73
N PHE A 4 15.16 -13.93 -35.42
CA PHE A 4 15.64 -14.20 -34.05
C PHE A 4 15.93 -12.93 -33.23
N LEU A 5 16.04 -11.76 -33.87
CA LEU A 5 16.32 -10.51 -33.17
C LEU A 5 15.08 -9.90 -32.46
N VAL A 6 13.87 -10.29 -32.87
CA VAL A 6 12.63 -9.73 -32.29
C VAL A 6 12.30 -10.37 -30.93
N PHE A 7 12.65 -11.65 -30.73
CA PHE A 7 12.39 -12.36 -29.47
C PHE A 7 13.29 -11.91 -28.31
N ALA A 8 14.51 -11.45 -28.60
CA ALA A 8 15.43 -10.97 -27.57
C ALA A 8 14.99 -9.62 -26.96
N ALA A 9 14.31 -8.77 -27.74
CA ALA A 9 13.85 -7.46 -27.27
C ALA A 9 12.66 -7.55 -26.30
N ALA A 10 11.78 -8.55 -26.46
CA ALA A 10 10.62 -8.74 -25.58
C ALA A 10 11.01 -9.25 -24.17
N ALA A 11 12.07 -10.06 -24.07
CA ALA A 11 12.56 -10.57 -22.79
C ALA A 11 13.27 -9.50 -21.93
N ALA A 12 13.87 -8.48 -22.56
CA ALA A 12 14.53 -7.37 -21.86
C ALA A 12 13.53 -6.39 -21.21
N PHE A 13 12.29 -6.32 -21.70
CA PHE A 13 11.26 -5.43 -21.14
C PHE A 13 10.65 -5.92 -19.82
N VAL A 14 10.78 -7.20 -19.48
CA VAL A 14 10.22 -7.75 -18.23
C VAL A 14 11.06 -7.35 -17.01
N PHE A 15 12.35 -7.06 -17.20
CA PHE A 15 13.27 -6.65 -16.13
C PHE A 15 13.38 -5.12 -15.98
N ALA A 16 12.89 -4.36 -16.96
CA ALA A 16 12.92 -2.90 -16.98
C ALA A 16 11.59 -2.26 -16.55
N LEU A 17 10.62 -3.03 -16.05
CA LEU A 17 9.53 -2.43 -15.29
C LEU A 17 10.18 -1.79 -14.06
N PRO A 18 10.17 -0.44 -13.93
CA PRO A 18 10.52 0.16 -12.66
C PRO A 18 9.60 -0.53 -11.69
N SER A 19 10.14 -1.26 -10.71
CA SER A 19 9.31 -1.81 -9.65
C SER A 19 8.47 -0.64 -9.17
N CYS A 20 7.18 -0.59 -9.54
CA CYS A 20 6.26 0.41 -9.07
C CYS A 20 6.23 0.15 -7.57
N LYS A 21 7.12 0.83 -6.84
CA LYS A 21 7.10 0.87 -5.38
C LYS A 21 5.74 1.46 -5.11
N LYS A 22 4.80 0.60 -4.74
CA LYS A 22 3.49 1.07 -4.33
C LYS A 22 3.76 1.79 -3.04
N CYS A 23 3.35 3.04 -2.98
CA CYS A 23 3.39 3.80 -1.75
C CYS A 23 1.97 3.83 -1.21
N SER A 24 1.81 3.68 0.10
CA SER A 24 0.53 3.78 0.76
C SER A 24 0.70 4.51 2.08
N THR A 25 -0.11 5.54 2.26
CA THR A 25 -0.24 6.27 3.53
C THR A 25 -1.59 5.93 4.12
N CYS A 26 -1.59 5.31 5.30
CA CYS A 26 -2.82 4.93 5.97
C CYS A 26 -3.12 5.87 7.14
N LYS A 27 -4.39 6.07 7.45
CA LYS A 27 -4.85 6.78 8.65
C LYS A 27 -5.97 5.97 9.27
N TYR A 28 -5.95 5.85 10.58
CA TYR A 28 -7.07 5.26 11.30
C TYR A 28 -7.75 6.30 12.17
N THR A 29 -9.08 6.28 12.18
CA THR A 29 -9.90 7.15 13.01
C THR A 29 -10.63 6.31 14.04
N TYR A 30 -10.80 6.81 15.25
CA TYR A 30 -11.58 6.15 16.30
C TYR A 30 -12.29 7.18 17.18
N SER A 31 -13.38 6.78 17.83
CA SER A 31 -14.06 7.64 18.81
C SER A 31 -13.36 7.50 20.16
N ASP A 32 -13.09 8.64 20.79
CA ASP A 32 -12.38 8.72 22.08
C ASP A 32 -13.27 8.45 23.31
N GLY A 33 -14.54 8.06 23.09
CA GLY A 33 -15.51 7.82 24.15
C GLY A 33 -16.08 9.08 24.82
N ALA A 34 -15.53 10.27 24.51
CA ALA A 34 -16.03 11.56 24.95
C ALA A 34 -16.93 12.25 23.90
N GLY A 35 -17.26 11.54 22.82
CA GLY A 35 -18.00 12.06 21.67
C GLY A 35 -17.12 12.72 20.60
N GLY A 36 -15.80 12.73 20.79
CA GLY A 36 -14.83 13.18 19.81
C GLY A 36 -14.43 12.06 18.83
N THR A 37 -13.87 12.46 17.70
CA THR A 37 -13.19 11.55 16.75
C THR A 37 -11.72 11.91 16.68
N THR A 38 -10.85 10.96 16.99
CA THR A 38 -9.40 11.10 16.84
C THR A 38 -8.96 10.48 15.53
N THR A 39 -8.10 11.17 14.78
CA THR A 39 -7.47 10.65 13.55
C THR A 39 -5.97 10.49 13.78
N VAL A 40 -5.46 9.28 13.54
CA VAL A 40 -4.04 8.98 13.60
C VAL A 40 -3.54 8.63 12.21
N THR A 41 -2.68 9.48 11.67
CA THR A 41 -2.01 9.23 10.39
C THR A 41 -0.80 8.34 10.64
N THR A 42 -0.80 7.15 10.07
CA THR A 42 0.39 6.31 9.97
C THR A 42 1.26 6.83 8.82
N GLY A 43 2.58 6.73 8.95
CA GLY A 43 3.51 7.21 7.92
C GLY A 43 3.30 6.54 6.55
N GLU A 44 4.02 7.03 5.55
CA GLU A 44 4.04 6.43 4.22
C GLU A 44 4.90 5.16 4.22
N ALA A 45 4.33 4.05 3.74
CA ALA A 45 5.07 2.84 3.44
C ALA A 45 5.21 2.70 1.92
N CYS A 46 6.43 2.50 1.43
CA CYS A 46 6.71 2.28 0.02
C CYS A 46 7.45 0.96 -0.18
N GLY A 47 6.95 0.09 -1.05
CA GLY A 47 7.56 -1.23 -1.20
C GLY A 47 6.90 -2.11 -2.24
N LYS A 48 7.11 -3.42 -2.10
CA LYS A 48 6.42 -4.40 -2.95
C LYS A 48 4.96 -4.46 -2.52
N LYS A 49 4.09 -4.88 -3.44
CA LYS A 49 2.65 -5.02 -3.17
C LYS A 49 2.38 -5.81 -1.87
N LYS A 50 3.11 -6.89 -1.61
CA LYS A 50 2.95 -7.69 -0.39
C LYS A 50 3.24 -6.90 0.88
N ASP A 51 4.24 -6.03 0.87
CA ASP A 51 4.63 -5.22 2.03
C ASP A 51 3.58 -4.12 2.29
N ILE A 52 3.05 -3.53 1.21
CA ILE A 52 1.96 -2.55 1.29
C ILE A 52 0.65 -3.19 1.75
N ASP A 53 0.29 -4.35 1.20
CA ASP A 53 -0.92 -5.06 1.64
C ASP A 53 -0.81 -5.44 3.13
N ALA A 54 0.39 -5.80 3.62
CA ALA A 54 0.66 -6.03 5.04
C ALA A 54 0.52 -4.74 5.87
N TRP A 55 1.04 -3.60 5.37
CA TRP A 55 0.88 -2.29 6.00
C TRP A 55 -0.58 -1.86 6.13
N GLU A 56 -1.36 -1.98 5.05
CA GLU A 56 -2.80 -1.69 5.06
C GLU A 56 -3.56 -2.61 6.03
N SER A 57 -3.16 -3.88 6.12
CA SER A 57 -3.74 -4.85 7.05
C SER A 57 -3.42 -4.52 8.51
N ALA A 58 -2.20 -4.02 8.78
CA ALA A 58 -1.82 -3.56 10.11
C ALA A 58 -2.68 -2.35 10.54
N CYS A 59 -2.91 -1.38 9.65
CA CYS A 59 -3.80 -0.25 9.95
C CYS A 59 -5.23 -0.69 10.26
N LYS A 60 -5.79 -1.65 9.51
CA LYS A 60 -7.11 -2.23 9.82
C LYS A 60 -7.14 -2.94 11.17
N THR A 61 -6.06 -3.64 11.52
CA THR A 61 -5.94 -4.31 12.82
C THR A 61 -5.90 -3.29 13.96
N SER A 62 -5.13 -2.22 13.81
CA SER A 62 -5.09 -1.12 14.79
C SER A 62 -6.44 -0.44 14.94
N ALA A 63 -7.15 -0.19 13.84
CA ALA A 63 -8.50 0.34 13.87
C ALA A 63 -9.47 -0.61 14.59
N ALA A 64 -9.38 -1.92 14.35
CA ALA A 64 -10.24 -2.93 14.96
C ALA A 64 -10.09 -3.05 16.49
N LEU A 65 -9.02 -2.50 17.08
CA LEU A 65 -8.88 -2.40 18.53
C LEU A 65 -9.86 -1.40 19.15
N TYR A 66 -10.44 -0.51 18.34
CA TYR A 66 -11.41 0.49 18.77
C TYR A 66 -12.80 0.14 18.22
N THR A 67 -13.83 0.22 19.07
CA THR A 67 -15.21 -0.16 18.72
C THR A 67 -15.78 0.58 17.50
N SER A 68 -15.29 1.79 17.22
CA SER A 68 -15.66 2.60 16.05
C SER A 68 -14.47 2.89 15.14
N GLY A 69 -13.42 2.08 15.22
CA GLY A 69 -12.19 2.33 14.48
C GLY A 69 -12.36 2.07 12.99
N THR A 70 -12.00 3.04 12.16
CA THR A 70 -11.95 2.87 10.71
C THR A 70 -10.55 3.15 10.19
N CYS A 71 -10.08 2.38 9.21
CA CYS A 71 -8.80 2.61 8.56
C CYS A 71 -9.00 2.98 7.09
N THR A 72 -8.36 4.05 6.64
CA THR A 72 -8.38 4.55 5.26
C THR A 72 -6.95 4.68 4.76
N CYS A 73 -6.66 4.12 3.58
CA CYS A 73 -5.34 4.16 2.98
C CYS A 73 -5.38 4.84 1.61
N ASP A 74 -4.56 5.88 1.46
CA ASP A 74 -4.32 6.58 0.21
C ASP A 74 -3.09 5.96 -0.48
N LYS A 75 -3.26 5.51 -1.72
CA LYS A 75 -2.20 4.90 -2.54
C LYS A 75 -1.59 5.95 -3.47
N SER A 76 -0.26 5.99 -3.54
CA SER A 76 0.53 6.87 -4.43
C SER A 76 1.29 6.06 -5.48
#